data_AF-A0A8B6G4P4-F1
#
_entry.id   AF-A0A8B6G4P4-F1
#
_cell.length_a   1.000
_cell.length_b   1.000
_cell.length_c   1.000
_cell.angle_alpha   90.00
_cell.angle_beta   90.00
_cell.angle_gamma   90.00
#
_symmetry.space_group_name_H-M   'P 1'
#
loop_
_entity.id
_entity.type
_entity.pdbx_description
1 polymer ?
#
loop_
_entity_poly.entity_id
_entity_poly.type
_entity_poly.pdbx_seq_one_letter_code
_entity_poly.pdbx_strand_id
1 'polypeptide(L)'
;MISKLVQETNLNATRKQQLAGRNDTNWTETDFAEMSAYLGILFLMGIIQVPDYKFLWSTNKFLANGGVKDVMPVKRYEKLTQYLHVNEPEADSTDKLARIRPILYSVLERCRVQM
;
A
#
# COMPACT_ATOMS: atom_id res chain seq x y z
N MET A 1 -0.26 -3.64 12.99
CA MET A 1 -0.35 -3.83 11.53
C MET A 1 0.09 -2.59 10.77
N ILE A 2 -0.68 -1.49 10.77
CA ILE A 2 -0.40 -0.29 9.96
C ILE A 2 0.99 0.29 10.25
N SER A 3 1.37 0.45 11.52
CA SER A 3 2.71 0.97 11.87
C SER A 3 3.86 0.13 11.29
N LYS A 4 3.68 -1.20 11.18
CA LYS A 4 4.67 -2.07 10.53
C LYS A 4 4.70 -1.84 9.02
N LEU A 5 3.54 -1.70 8.37
CA LEU A 5 3.47 -1.36 6.96
C LEU A 5 4.17 -0.05 6.63
N VAL A 6 4.01 0.97 7.47
CA VAL A 6 4.71 2.26 7.34
C VAL A 6 6.22 2.06 7.36
N GLN A 7 6.73 1.39 8.40
CA GLN A 7 8.16 1.14 8.58
C GLN A 7 8.75 0.34 7.40
N GLU A 8 8.11 -0.77 7.03
CA GLU A 8 8.61 -1.66 5.97
C GLU A 8 8.55 -1.00 4.60
N THR A 9 7.51 -0.19 4.33
CA THR A 9 7.38 0.56 3.07
C THR A 9 8.47 1.62 2.94
N ASN A 10 8.72 2.40 3.99
CA ASN A 10 9.81 3.40 3.99
C ASN A 10 11.18 2.73 3.84
N LEU A 11 11.42 1.62 4.55
CA LEU A 11 12.66 0.87 4.44
C LEU A 11 12.86 0.25 3.05
N ASN A 12 11.80 -0.28 2.44
CA ASN A 12 11.86 -0.80 1.07
C ASN A 12 12.19 0.30 0.05
N ALA A 13 11.68 1.51 0.23
CA ALA A 13 12.05 2.64 -0.61
C ALA A 13 13.54 2.96 -0.53
N THR A 14 14.10 2.98 0.69
CA THR A 14 15.55 3.15 0.90
C THR A 14 16.35 2.03 0.22
N ARG A 15 15.97 0.76 0.44
CA ARG A 15 16.65 -0.41 -0.16
C ARG A 15 16.64 -0.35 -1.68
N LYS A 16 15.47 -0.11 -2.31
CA LYS A 16 15.35 -0.04 -3.77
C LYS A 16 16.16 1.10 -4.38
N GLN A 17 16.22 2.25 -3.73
CA GLN A 17 17.04 3.39 -4.19
C GLN A 17 18.54 3.08 -4.10
N GLN A 18 18.99 2.45 -3.01
CA GLN A 18 20.38 2.00 -2.86
C GLN A 18 20.76 0.98 -3.94
N LEU A 19 19.91 -0.03 -4.17
CA LEU A 19 20.14 -1.03 -5.22
C LEU A 19 20.17 -0.43 -6.63
N ALA A 20 19.35 0.59 -6.89
CA ALA A 20 19.34 1.30 -8.16
C ALA A 20 20.50 2.29 -8.34
N GLY A 21 21.28 2.57 -7.29
CA GLY A 21 22.34 3.57 -7.28
C GLY A 21 21.85 5.01 -7.53
N ARG A 22 20.54 5.28 -7.36
CA ARG A 22 19.94 6.60 -7.59
C ARG A 22 18.74 6.83 -6.67
N ASN A 23 18.56 8.08 -6.25
CA ASN A 23 17.43 8.49 -5.44
C ASN A 23 16.21 8.78 -6.33
N ASP A 24 15.03 8.37 -5.87
CA ASP A 24 13.73 8.76 -6.42
C ASP A 24 13.31 10.07 -5.74
N THR A 25 13.51 11.18 -6.44
CA THR A 25 13.18 12.53 -5.93
C THR A 25 11.69 12.75 -5.70
N ASN A 26 10.82 11.87 -6.20
CA ASN A 26 9.38 11.93 -5.97
C ASN A 26 8.94 11.06 -4.78
N TRP A 27 9.88 10.35 -4.13
CA TRP A 27 9.60 9.61 -2.90
C TRP A 27 9.73 10.51 -1.68
N THR A 28 8.68 10.49 -0.87
CA THR A 28 8.69 10.96 0.51
C THR A 28 8.19 9.83 1.40
N GLU A 29 8.76 9.72 2.60
CA GLU A 29 8.32 8.73 3.58
C GLU A 29 6.82 8.86 3.86
N THR A 30 6.18 7.72 4.08
CA THR A 30 4.78 7.64 4.49
C THR A 30 4.67 7.61 6.01
N ASP A 31 3.48 7.92 6.52
CA ASP A 31 3.16 7.86 7.93
C ASP A 31 1.90 7.01 8.20
N PHE A 32 1.50 6.94 9.46
CA PHE A 32 0.33 6.16 9.86
C PHE A 32 -0.97 6.66 9.22
N ALA A 33 -1.17 7.97 9.13
CA ALA A 33 -2.40 8.56 8.61
C ALA A 33 -2.49 8.35 7.10
N GLU A 34 -1.40 8.60 6.37
CA GLU A 34 -1.31 8.42 4.93
C GLU A 34 -1.46 6.94 4.55
N MET A 35 -0.80 6.02 5.26
CA MET A 35 -0.95 4.58 5.03
C MET A 35 -2.39 4.10 5.34
N SER A 36 -3.04 4.68 6.34
CA SER A 36 -4.46 4.37 6.63
C SER A 36 -5.37 4.84 5.48
N ALA A 37 -5.15 6.05 4.97
CA ALA A 37 -5.87 6.58 3.81
C ALA A 37 -5.64 5.73 2.55
N TYR A 38 -4.39 5.34 2.28
CA TYR A 38 -4.02 4.43 1.19
C TYR A 38 -4.77 3.09 1.26
N LEU A 39 -4.78 2.45 2.43
CA LEU A 39 -5.52 1.20 2.64
C LEU A 39 -7.03 1.39 2.48
N GLY A 40 -7.58 2.51 2.93
CA GLY A 40 -8.98 2.87 2.71
C GLY A 40 -9.35 2.94 1.22
N ILE A 41 -8.50 3.57 0.41
CA ILE A 41 -8.66 3.60 -1.04
C ILE A 41 -8.57 2.17 -1.61
N LEU A 42 -7.61 1.35 -1.17
CA LEU A 42 -7.45 -0.03 -1.63
C LEU A 42 -8.69 -0.88 -1.32
N PHE A 43 -9.29 -0.73 -0.14
CA PHE A 43 -10.54 -1.40 0.21
C PHE A 43 -11.71 -0.92 -0.65
N LEU A 44 -11.79 0.40 -0.89
CA LEU A 44 -12.83 0.96 -1.75
C LEU A 44 -12.73 0.46 -3.19
N MET A 45 -11.52 0.26 -3.73
CA MET A 45 -11.32 -0.38 -5.04
C MET A 45 -11.80 -1.83 -5.07
N GLY A 46 -11.74 -2.54 -3.95
CA GLY A 46 -12.34 -3.89 -3.85
C GLY A 46 -13.87 -3.86 -3.99
N ILE A 47 -14.50 -2.75 -3.60
CA ILE A 47 -15.95 -2.55 -3.66
C ILE A 47 -16.36 -1.97 -5.02
N ILE A 48 -15.64 -0.94 -5.50
CA ILE A 48 -15.93 -0.23 -6.74
C ILE A 48 -15.24 -0.93 -7.91
N GLN A 49 -16.03 -1.65 -8.71
CA GLN A 49 -15.54 -2.33 -9.89
C GLN A 49 -15.51 -1.36 -11.08
N VAL A 50 -14.30 -1.00 -11.53
CA VAL A 50 -14.04 -0.18 -12.72
C VAL A 50 -13.01 -0.87 -13.62
N PRO A 51 -13.04 -0.67 -14.96
CA PRO A 51 -12.10 -1.37 -15.85
C PRO A 51 -10.63 -0.99 -15.61
N ASP A 52 -10.38 0.23 -15.13
CA ASP A 52 -9.06 0.74 -14.74
C ASP A 52 -9.22 1.52 -13.44
N TYR A 53 -8.41 1.22 -12.41
CA TYR A 53 -8.44 1.92 -11.13
C TYR A 53 -8.21 3.43 -11.28
N LYS A 54 -7.47 3.86 -12.32
CA LYS A 54 -7.21 5.28 -12.61
C LYS A 54 -8.48 6.03 -12.94
N PHE A 55 -9.56 5.35 -13.33
CA PHE A 55 -10.85 5.99 -13.54
C PHE A 55 -11.39 6.67 -12.30
N LEU A 56 -11.07 6.16 -11.09
CA LEU A 56 -11.43 6.83 -9.84
C LEU A 56 -10.83 8.25 -9.74
N TRP A 57 -9.71 8.51 -10.41
CA TRP A 57 -9.08 9.84 -10.51
C TRP A 57 -9.33 10.58 -11.82
N SER A 58 -10.17 10.06 -12.71
CA SER A 58 -10.48 10.66 -14.01
C SER A 58 -11.14 12.03 -13.88
N THR A 59 -10.91 12.96 -14.81
CA THR A 59 -11.69 14.22 -14.89
C THR A 59 -13.13 14.00 -15.35
N ASN A 60 -13.44 12.84 -15.94
CA ASN A 60 -14.80 12.49 -16.34
C ASN A 60 -15.66 12.21 -15.10
N LYS A 61 -16.67 13.06 -14.86
CA LYS A 61 -17.59 12.96 -13.71
C LYS A 61 -18.36 11.65 -13.59
N PHE A 62 -18.52 10.89 -14.69
CA PHE A 62 -19.20 9.59 -14.67
C PHE A 62 -18.29 8.44 -14.22
N LEU A 63 -16.97 8.66 -14.26
CA LEU A 63 -15.95 7.66 -13.92
C LEU A 63 -15.21 8.00 -12.62
N ALA A 64 -15.09 9.29 -12.33
CA ALA A 64 -14.40 9.81 -11.15
C ALA A 64 -15.09 9.44 -9.85
N ASN A 65 -14.29 9.20 -8.81
CA ASN A 65 -14.76 9.20 -7.43
C ASN A 65 -14.18 10.42 -6.71
N GLY A 66 -15.03 11.40 -6.38
CA GLY A 66 -14.61 12.64 -5.71
C GLY A 66 -13.89 12.38 -4.39
N GLY A 67 -14.43 11.49 -3.56
CA GLY A 67 -13.81 11.14 -2.28
C GLY A 67 -12.40 10.54 -2.43
N VAL A 68 -12.18 9.65 -3.40
CA VAL A 68 -10.85 9.08 -3.66
C VAL A 68 -9.85 10.17 -4.07
N LYS A 69 -10.27 11.11 -4.92
CA LYS A 69 -9.42 12.22 -5.37
C LYS A 69 -9.03 13.15 -4.23
N ASP A 70 -9.97 13.46 -3.35
CA ASP A 70 -9.78 14.37 -2.23
C ASP A 70 -8.85 13.76 -1.16
N VAL A 71 -8.89 12.44 -0.99
CA VAL A 71 -8.05 11.73 -0.02
C VAL A 71 -6.59 11.66 -0.45
N MET A 72 -6.32 11.33 -1.73
CA MET A 72 -4.95 11.17 -2.21
C MET A 72 -4.85 11.34 -3.72
N PRO A 73 -3.86 12.09 -4.26
CA PRO A 73 -3.62 12.15 -5.70
C PRO A 73 -3.17 10.79 -6.28
N VAL A 74 -3.61 10.45 -7.50
CA VAL A 74 -3.25 9.17 -8.16
C VAL A 74 -1.75 8.92 -8.20
N LYS A 75 -0.95 9.96 -8.45
CA LYS A 75 0.52 9.86 -8.49
C LYS A 75 1.09 9.43 -7.14
N ARG A 76 0.54 9.91 -6.03
CA ARG A 76 0.98 9.52 -4.68
C ARG A 76 0.53 8.10 -4.37
N TYR A 77 -0.69 7.72 -4.74
CA TYR A 77 -1.18 6.34 -4.63
C TYR A 77 -0.28 5.35 -5.40
N GLU A 78 0.05 5.65 -6.65
CA GLU A 78 0.97 4.83 -7.46
C GLU A 78 2.37 4.79 -6.83
N LYS A 79 2.85 5.92 -6.30
CA LYS A 79 4.15 6.01 -5.64
C LYS A 79 4.22 5.16 -4.36
N LEU A 80 3.19 5.18 -3.52
CA LEU A 80 3.08 4.28 -2.37
C LEU A 80 3.01 2.82 -2.82
N THR A 81 2.24 2.52 -3.87
CA THR A 81 2.13 1.15 -4.42
C THR A 81 3.48 0.62 -4.93
N GLN A 82 4.32 1.47 -5.53
CA GLN A 82 5.67 1.12 -5.99
C GLN A 82 6.58 0.60 -4.86
N TYR A 83 6.41 1.15 -3.65
CA TYR A 83 7.27 0.87 -2.51
C TYR A 83 6.60 0.07 -1.39
N LEU A 84 5.29 -0.19 -1.50
CA LEU A 84 4.53 -0.96 -0.52
C LEU A 84 5.24 -2.27 -0.21
N HIS A 85 5.53 -2.48 1.07
CA HIS A 85 6.21 -3.67 1.53
C HIS A 85 5.65 -4.12 2.87
N VAL A 86 5.55 -5.42 3.04
CA VAL A 86 4.97 -6.04 4.23
C VAL A 86 6.05 -6.59 5.15
N ASN A 87 7.03 -7.28 4.56
CA ASN A 87 8.10 -7.97 5.26
C ASN A 87 9.13 -8.47 4.25
N GLU A 88 10.41 -8.43 4.62
CA GLU A 88 11.48 -9.13 3.90
C GLU A 88 11.71 -10.50 4.55
N PRO A 89 11.36 -11.62 3.91
CA PRO A 89 11.70 -12.95 4.41
C PRO A 89 13.19 -13.23 4.19
N GLU A 90 13.72 -14.21 4.90
CA GLU A 90 15.09 -14.68 4.66
C GLU A 90 15.24 -15.21 3.23
N ALA A 91 16.43 -15.02 2.64
CA ALA A 91 16.71 -15.34 1.24
C ALA A 91 16.46 -16.84 0.92
N ASP A 92 16.70 -17.72 1.88
CA ASP A 92 16.55 -19.18 1.74
C ASP A 92 15.20 -19.70 2.25
N SER A 93 14.23 -18.81 2.45
CA SER A 93 12.91 -19.21 2.93
C SER A 93 12.17 -20.03 1.86
N THR A 94 11.88 -21.30 2.18
CA THR A 94 11.01 -22.17 1.37
C THR A 94 9.53 -21.80 1.50
N ASP A 95 9.20 -20.90 2.43
CA ASP A 95 7.84 -20.44 2.70
C ASP A 95 7.40 -19.35 1.72
N LYS A 96 6.62 -19.75 0.72
CA LYS A 96 6.04 -18.85 -0.30
C LYS A 96 5.18 -17.71 0.28
N LEU A 97 4.66 -17.87 1.50
CA LEU A 97 3.79 -16.87 2.14
C LEU A 97 4.55 -15.97 3.12
N ALA A 98 5.85 -16.18 3.33
CA ALA A 98 6.61 -15.47 4.35
C ALA A 98 6.56 -13.94 4.21
N ARG A 99 6.38 -13.43 2.98
CA ARG A 99 6.20 -12.00 2.70
C ARG A 99 4.92 -11.42 3.30
N ILE A 100 3.80 -12.16 3.24
CA ILE A 100 2.48 -11.66 3.65
C ILE A 100 2.01 -12.21 5.00
N ARG A 101 2.64 -13.28 5.49
CA ARG A 101 2.29 -13.98 6.73
C ARG A 101 2.14 -13.04 7.94
N PRO A 102 2.99 -12.01 8.15
CA PRO A 102 2.83 -11.10 9.29
C PRO A 102 1.50 -10.34 9.28
N ILE A 103 1.02 -9.92 8.10
CA ILE A 103 -0.28 -9.26 7.98
C ILE A 103 -1.40 -10.28 8.16
N LEU A 104 -1.30 -11.44 7.51
CA LEU A 104 -2.30 -12.50 7.64
C LEU A 104 -2.55 -12.86 9.11
N TYR A 105 -1.48 -13.07 9.89
CA TYR A 105 -1.60 -13.37 11.31
C TYR A 105 -2.16 -12.20 12.10
N SER A 106 -1.73 -10.97 11.80
CA SER A 106 -2.26 -9.78 12.48
C SER A 106 -3.77 -9.59 12.24
N VAL A 107 -4.29 -10.00 11.08
CA VAL A 107 -5.73 -9.98 10.78
C VAL A 107 -6.44 -11.14 11.47
N LEU A 108 -5.91 -12.37 11.37
CA LEU A 108 -6.51 -13.56 11.96
C LEU A 108 -6.63 -13.46 13.49
N GLU A 109 -5.62 -12.94 14.18
CA GLU A 109 -5.67 -12.70 15.62
C GLU A 109 -6.83 -11.80 16.02
N ARG A 110 -7.14 -10.77 15.22
CA ARG A 110 -8.24 -9.85 15.47
C ARG A 110 -9.60 -10.45 15.16
N CYS A 111 -9.67 -11.34 14.16
CA CYS A 111 -10.91 -12.03 13.78
C CYS A 111 -11.27 -13.16 14.76
N ARG A 112 -10.29 -13.77 15.42
CA ARG A 112 -10.51 -14.86 16.40
C ARG A 112 -11.20 -14.42 17.70
N VAL A 113 -11.28 -13.12 17.98
CA VAL A 113 -11.92 -12.58 19.20
C VAL A 113 -13.44 -12.39 19.03
N GLN A 114 -14.04 -12.88 17.93
CA GLN A 114 -15.46 -12.67 17.63
C GLN A 114 -16.30 -13.96 17.45
N MET A 115 -15.86 -15.11 17.97
CA MET A 115 -16.71 -16.30 18.12
C MET A 115 -16.67 -16.86 19.53
#